data_AF-I0AG33-F1
#
_entry.id   AF-I0AG33-F1
#
_cell.length_a   1.000
_cell.length_b   1.000
_cell.length_c   1.000
_cell.angle_alpha   90.00
_cell.angle_beta   90.00
_cell.angle_gamma   90.00
#
_symmetry.space_group_name_H-M   'P 1'
#
loop_
_entity.id
_entity.type
_entity.pdbx_description
1 polymer ?
#
loop_
_entity_poly.entity_id
_entity_poly.type
_entity_poly.pdbx_seq_one_letter_code
_entity_poly.pdbx_strand_id
1 'polypeptide(L)'
;MSQYPIIRHRRLRYNPIIRDMVRETVLAKDDLIYPLFVVPGSNVKNPVKSMPGVFQMSIDNIVEECKEVRDLGIPAIILFGIPEHKDEKGSEAYDPEGIIQRAVRAIKTEVKDLVVITDVCMCEYTSHGHCGLLQGEEILNDETVELLAKEALTHAQAGADMIAPSDMMDGRVAAIRKILDDNGFNKIPIMSYAAKYASGFYGPFRDAAESTPAFGDRRSHQMDIGNINEAIREVEEDIKEGADIVMVKPAGPYLDVIREVKQRFGMPTAAYQVSGEYSMIKAAGANGWIDEERVMVEAAFAIKRAGADMFLTYFAKDLAKWIDKTNK
;
A
#
# COMPACT_ATOMS: atom_id res chain seq x y z
N MET A 1 8.08 -45.32 2.89
CA MET A 1 8.25 -44.15 2.00
C MET A 1 9.28 -44.50 0.96
N SER A 2 9.04 -44.22 -0.32
CA SER A 2 10.07 -44.36 -1.36
C SER A 2 11.23 -43.40 -1.08
N GLN A 3 12.45 -43.78 -1.44
CA GLN A 3 13.65 -42.97 -1.23
C GLN A 3 14.38 -42.75 -2.55
N TYR A 4 15.45 -41.94 -2.54
CA TYR A 4 16.39 -41.93 -3.66
C TYR A 4 16.89 -43.35 -3.95
N PRO A 5 16.93 -43.83 -5.21
CA PRO A 5 16.71 -43.11 -6.47
C PRO A 5 15.27 -43.12 -7.01
N ILE A 6 14.32 -43.73 -6.31
CA ILE A 6 12.91 -43.83 -6.70
C ILE A 6 12.27 -42.43 -6.72
N ILE A 7 12.47 -41.61 -5.68
CA ILE A 7 12.04 -40.20 -5.65
C ILE A 7 13.14 -39.29 -6.21
N ARG A 8 12.83 -38.48 -7.23
CA ARG A 8 13.74 -37.48 -7.82
C ARG A 8 13.00 -36.20 -8.18
N HIS A 9 13.08 -35.18 -7.33
CA HIS A 9 12.41 -33.89 -7.56
C HIS A 9 12.89 -33.15 -8.83
N ARG A 10 14.11 -33.43 -9.32
CA ARG A 10 14.61 -32.88 -10.60
C ARG A 10 13.78 -33.30 -11.82
N ARG A 11 13.00 -34.39 -11.75
CA ARG A 11 12.15 -34.86 -12.87
C ARG A 11 11.10 -33.83 -13.28
N LEU A 12 10.65 -32.99 -12.36
CA LEU A 12 9.71 -31.90 -12.66
C LEU A 12 10.40 -30.58 -13.03
N ARG A 13 11.75 -30.53 -13.01
CA ARG A 13 12.53 -29.29 -13.21
C ARG A 13 13.35 -29.26 -14.49
N TYR A 14 13.48 -30.39 -15.20
CA TYR A 14 14.40 -30.52 -16.34
C TYR A 14 13.88 -29.83 -17.62
N ASN A 15 12.56 -29.81 -17.81
CA ASN A 15 11.91 -29.21 -18.97
C ASN A 15 11.18 -27.94 -18.52
N PRO A 16 11.40 -26.78 -19.18
CA PRO A 16 10.70 -25.55 -18.85
C PRO A 16 9.18 -25.69 -18.93
N ILE A 17 8.64 -26.42 -19.91
CA ILE A 17 7.20 -26.66 -20.05
C ILE A 17 6.66 -27.44 -18.84
N ILE A 18 7.36 -28.48 -18.40
CA ILE A 18 6.95 -29.24 -17.20
C ILE A 18 7.01 -28.34 -15.96
N ARG A 19 8.05 -27.51 -15.85
CA ARG A 19 8.18 -26.55 -14.73
C ARG A 19 7.02 -25.56 -14.72
N ASP A 20 6.56 -25.11 -15.88
CA ASP A 20 5.39 -24.23 -15.99
C ASP A 20 4.10 -24.97 -15.60
N MET A 21 3.90 -26.21 -16.07
CA MET A 21 2.73 -27.02 -15.75
C MET A 21 2.55 -27.31 -14.26
N VAL A 22 3.65 -27.43 -13.50
CA VAL A 22 3.61 -27.74 -12.05
C VAL A 22 3.80 -26.51 -11.17
N ARG A 23 3.84 -25.31 -11.75
CA ARG A 23 4.03 -24.07 -11.00
C ARG A 23 2.83 -23.82 -10.07
N GLU A 24 3.09 -23.59 -8.79
CA GLU A 24 2.06 -23.39 -7.77
C GLU A 24 1.54 -21.95 -7.67
N THR A 25 2.30 -20.97 -8.15
CA THR A 25 1.99 -19.54 -8.02
C THR A 25 2.10 -18.89 -9.38
N VAL A 26 1.13 -18.08 -9.77
CA VAL A 26 1.14 -17.28 -11.00
C VAL A 26 0.83 -15.84 -10.61
N LEU A 27 1.46 -14.88 -11.28
CA LEU A 27 1.16 -13.46 -11.13
C LEU A 27 0.11 -13.06 -12.17
N ALA A 28 -0.89 -12.31 -11.73
CA ALA A 28 -1.89 -11.68 -12.58
C ALA A 28 -1.81 -10.16 -12.43
N LYS A 29 -2.26 -9.41 -13.44
CA LYS A 29 -2.35 -7.95 -13.33
C LYS A 29 -3.35 -7.54 -12.25
N ASP A 30 -4.37 -8.37 -12.04
CA ASP A 30 -5.38 -8.21 -10.99
C ASP A 30 -4.80 -8.23 -9.57
N ASP A 31 -3.56 -8.70 -9.40
CA ASP A 31 -2.86 -8.70 -8.12
C ASP A 31 -2.28 -7.31 -7.77
N LEU A 32 -2.21 -6.38 -8.73
CA LEU A 32 -1.39 -5.18 -8.63
C LEU A 32 -2.19 -3.95 -8.19
N ILE A 33 -1.65 -3.22 -7.21
CA ILE A 33 -2.11 -1.88 -6.82
C ILE A 33 -0.94 -0.91 -7.01
N TYR A 34 -1.14 0.19 -7.74
CA TYR A 34 -0.07 1.16 -8.02
C TYR A 34 -0.12 2.39 -7.10
N PRO A 35 0.91 2.62 -6.26
CA PRO A 35 1.03 3.82 -5.44
C PRO A 35 1.35 5.08 -6.27
N LEU A 36 0.65 6.18 -5.99
CA LEU A 36 0.82 7.48 -6.65
C LEU A 36 0.88 8.62 -5.63
N PHE A 37 1.71 9.63 -5.90
CA PHE A 37 1.91 10.80 -5.05
C PHE A 37 1.34 12.05 -5.71
N VAL A 38 0.36 12.70 -5.06
CA VAL A 38 -0.30 13.90 -5.59
C VAL A 38 0.12 15.16 -4.85
N VAL A 39 0.44 16.22 -5.61
CA VAL A 39 0.81 17.55 -5.11
C VAL A 39 -0.09 18.65 -5.73
N PRO A 40 -0.20 19.82 -5.08
CA PRO A 40 -0.80 21.02 -5.67
C PRO A 40 -0.07 21.50 -6.94
N GLY A 41 -0.72 22.44 -7.64
CA GLY A 41 -0.19 23.09 -8.83
C GLY A 41 -0.75 22.53 -10.13
N SER A 42 -0.10 22.87 -11.25
CA SER A 42 -0.47 22.43 -12.60
C SER A 42 0.79 22.09 -13.38
N ASN A 43 0.73 21.02 -14.17
CA ASN A 43 1.84 20.47 -14.94
C ASN A 43 3.11 20.21 -14.10
N VAL A 44 2.94 19.78 -12.84
CA VAL A 44 4.03 19.41 -11.92
C VAL A 44 4.30 17.93 -12.04
N LYS A 45 5.57 17.55 -12.20
CA LYS A 45 6.05 16.15 -12.18
C LYS A 45 7.45 16.10 -11.59
N ASN A 46 7.55 16.13 -10.27
CA ASN A 46 8.82 16.18 -9.54
C ASN A 46 9.37 14.76 -9.33
N PRO A 47 10.61 14.45 -9.74
CA PRO A 47 11.19 13.13 -9.50
C PRO A 47 11.53 12.93 -8.02
N VAL A 48 11.20 11.76 -7.48
CA VAL A 48 11.63 11.35 -6.13
C VAL A 48 13.04 10.78 -6.23
N LYS A 49 14.04 11.51 -5.75
CA LYS A 49 15.46 11.15 -5.91
C LYS A 49 15.80 9.77 -5.34
N SER A 50 15.25 9.41 -4.19
CA SER A 50 15.48 8.13 -3.54
C SER A 50 14.68 6.97 -4.14
N MET A 51 13.77 7.25 -5.09
CA MET A 51 12.94 6.25 -5.78
C MET A 51 12.97 6.49 -7.30
N PRO A 52 14.04 6.09 -8.00
CA PRO A 52 14.19 6.34 -9.43
C PRO A 52 12.96 5.88 -10.23
N GLY A 53 12.40 6.76 -11.07
CA GLY A 53 11.20 6.49 -11.87
C GLY A 53 9.86 6.77 -11.17
N VAL A 54 9.88 7.20 -9.91
CA VAL A 54 8.70 7.63 -9.15
C VAL A 54 8.65 9.15 -9.09
N PHE A 55 7.45 9.73 -9.13
CA PHE A 55 7.22 11.16 -9.20
C PHE A 55 6.12 11.61 -8.25
N GLN A 56 6.25 12.83 -7.72
CA GLN A 56 5.13 13.62 -7.22
C GLN A 56 4.49 14.36 -8.38
N MET A 57 3.17 14.32 -8.52
CA MET A 57 2.48 14.83 -9.70
C MET A 57 1.31 15.74 -9.32
N SER A 58 1.11 16.82 -10.08
CA SER A 58 -0.13 17.60 -10.00
C SER A 58 -1.32 16.77 -10.50
N ILE A 59 -2.54 17.19 -10.15
CA ILE A 59 -3.78 16.46 -10.49
C ILE A 59 -3.89 16.17 -11.99
N ASP A 60 -3.57 17.15 -12.85
CA ASP A 60 -3.59 16.99 -14.31
C ASP A 60 -2.63 15.89 -14.79
N ASN A 61 -1.42 15.84 -14.24
CA ASN A 61 -0.46 14.79 -14.56
C ASN A 61 -0.84 13.42 -13.97
N ILE A 62 -1.44 13.39 -12.78
CA ILE A 62 -1.88 12.13 -12.16
C ILE A 62 -3.05 11.50 -12.91
N VAL A 63 -3.95 12.30 -13.48
CA VAL A 63 -5.04 11.80 -14.33
C VAL A 63 -4.47 11.10 -15.56
N GLU A 64 -3.48 11.69 -16.23
CA GLU A 64 -2.81 11.05 -17.38
C GLU A 64 -2.05 9.78 -16.97
N GLU A 65 -1.37 9.80 -15.82
CA GLU A 65 -0.71 8.61 -15.28
C GLU A 65 -1.72 7.49 -14.99
N CYS A 66 -2.90 7.81 -14.45
CA CYS A 66 -3.98 6.85 -14.21
C CYS A 66 -4.54 6.24 -15.51
N LYS A 67 -4.60 7.01 -16.61
CA LYS A 67 -4.97 6.48 -17.93
C LYS A 67 -3.97 5.43 -18.40
N GLU A 68 -2.66 5.69 -18.25
CA GLU A 68 -1.63 4.69 -18.60
C GLU A 68 -1.74 3.44 -17.71
N VAL A 69 -1.97 3.61 -16.40
CA VAL A 69 -2.14 2.49 -15.45
C VAL A 69 -3.32 1.61 -15.85
N ARG A 70 -4.47 2.22 -16.17
CA ARG A 70 -5.65 1.52 -16.67
C ARG A 70 -5.36 0.80 -17.99
N ASP A 71 -4.71 1.46 -18.94
CA ASP A 71 -4.40 0.90 -20.26
C ASP A 71 -3.42 -0.28 -20.18
N LEU A 72 -2.57 -0.31 -19.14
CA LEU A 72 -1.74 -1.46 -18.80
C LEU A 72 -2.52 -2.60 -18.13
N GLY A 73 -3.80 -2.41 -17.83
CA GLY A 73 -4.68 -3.41 -17.20
C GLY A 73 -4.44 -3.58 -15.71
N ILE A 74 -3.85 -2.59 -15.02
CA ILE A 74 -3.72 -2.59 -13.56
C ILE A 74 -5.07 -2.13 -12.98
N PRO A 75 -5.69 -2.90 -12.07
CA PRO A 75 -7.07 -2.65 -11.65
C PRO A 75 -7.23 -1.46 -10.70
N ALA A 76 -6.16 -1.10 -9.97
CA ALA A 76 -6.27 -0.19 -8.83
C ALA A 76 -5.02 0.68 -8.65
N ILE A 77 -5.27 1.89 -8.13
CA ILE A 77 -4.24 2.80 -7.60
C ILE A 77 -4.49 3.07 -6.13
N ILE A 78 -3.45 3.52 -5.42
CA ILE A 78 -3.59 4.15 -4.11
C ILE A 78 -2.94 5.53 -4.14
N LEU A 79 -3.66 6.54 -3.65
CA LEU A 79 -3.21 7.92 -3.60
C LEU A 79 -2.58 8.26 -2.24
N PHE A 80 -1.43 8.93 -2.29
CA PHE A 80 -0.77 9.60 -1.16
C PHE A 80 -0.71 11.10 -1.46
N GLY A 81 -1.31 11.91 -0.58
CA GLY A 81 -1.42 13.35 -0.75
C GLY A 81 -0.26 14.07 -0.10
N ILE A 82 0.31 15.06 -0.78
CA ILE A 82 1.25 16.00 -0.20
C ILE A 82 0.58 17.39 -0.26
N PRO A 83 0.09 17.90 0.87
CA PRO A 83 -0.68 19.15 0.90
C PRO A 83 0.17 20.38 0.63
N GLU A 84 -0.47 21.50 0.30
CA GLU A 84 0.23 22.79 0.19
C GLU A 84 0.63 23.33 1.57
N HIS A 85 -0.22 23.07 2.57
CA HIS A 85 -0.04 23.57 3.93
C HIS A 85 -0.21 22.45 4.95
N LYS A 86 0.69 22.43 5.94
CA LYS A 86 0.63 21.50 7.08
C LYS A 86 0.37 22.29 8.36
N ASP A 87 -0.50 21.77 9.21
CA ASP A 87 -0.80 22.35 10.51
C ASP A 87 -0.75 21.28 11.62
N GLU A 88 -0.90 21.67 12.89
CA GLU A 88 -0.79 20.71 14.01
C GLU A 88 -1.94 19.69 14.06
N LYS A 89 -3.02 19.94 13.32
CA LYS A 89 -4.23 19.09 13.32
C LYS A 89 -4.42 18.33 12.02
N GLY A 90 -3.48 18.44 11.08
CA GLY A 90 -3.60 17.94 9.71
C GLY A 90 -4.91 18.34 9.03
N SER A 91 -5.34 19.59 9.15
CA SER A 91 -6.70 20.00 8.75
C SER A 91 -7.04 19.74 7.29
N GLU A 92 -6.04 19.76 6.39
CA GLU A 92 -6.24 19.48 4.98
C GLU A 92 -6.59 18.01 4.69
N ALA A 93 -6.25 17.07 5.59
CA ALA A 93 -6.57 15.65 5.46
C ALA A 93 -8.09 15.43 5.31
N TYR A 94 -8.88 16.17 6.08
CA TYR A 94 -10.35 16.07 6.10
C TYR A 94 -11.05 17.31 5.52
N ASP A 95 -10.35 18.11 4.72
CA ASP A 95 -10.97 19.19 3.95
C ASP A 95 -11.66 18.60 2.69
N PRO A 96 -12.96 18.82 2.46
CA PRO A 96 -13.62 18.40 1.22
C PRO A 96 -12.92 18.90 -0.07
N GLU A 97 -12.16 19.98 -0.01
CA GLU A 97 -11.33 20.54 -1.09
C GLU A 97 -9.83 20.27 -0.93
N GLY A 98 -9.45 19.33 -0.05
CA GLY A 98 -8.08 18.84 0.11
C GLY A 98 -7.55 18.16 -1.16
N ILE A 99 -6.22 17.97 -1.20
CA ILE A 99 -5.53 17.48 -2.40
C ILE A 99 -6.01 16.09 -2.85
N ILE A 100 -6.27 15.18 -1.91
CA ILE A 100 -6.78 13.83 -2.22
C ILE A 100 -8.20 13.90 -2.77
N GLN A 101 -9.09 14.63 -2.10
CA GLN A 101 -10.50 14.75 -2.46
C GLN A 101 -10.64 15.33 -3.88
N ARG A 102 -9.86 16.38 -4.19
CA ARG A 102 -9.80 16.96 -5.55
C ARG A 102 -9.25 15.98 -6.59
N ALA A 103 -8.18 15.24 -6.24
CA ALA A 103 -7.59 14.25 -7.14
C ALA A 103 -8.56 13.09 -7.43
N VAL A 104 -9.22 12.55 -6.41
CA VAL A 104 -10.25 11.51 -6.55
C VAL A 104 -11.35 11.99 -7.49
N ARG A 105 -11.93 13.18 -7.26
CA ARG A 105 -12.99 13.73 -8.14
C ARG A 105 -12.53 13.82 -9.60
N ALA A 106 -11.31 14.30 -9.84
CA ALA A 106 -10.76 14.41 -11.18
C ALA A 106 -10.55 13.03 -11.85
N ILE A 107 -9.94 12.07 -11.13
CA ILE A 107 -9.69 10.72 -11.64
C ILE A 107 -11.02 10.02 -11.93
N LYS A 108 -11.99 10.04 -11.01
CA LYS A 108 -13.30 9.40 -11.22
C LYS A 108 -14.08 10.02 -12.38
N THR A 109 -13.84 11.29 -12.69
CA THR A 109 -14.43 11.96 -13.86
C THR A 109 -13.82 11.44 -15.16
N GLU A 110 -12.49 11.42 -15.25
CA GLU A 110 -11.74 11.23 -16.50
C GLU A 110 -11.31 9.78 -16.78
N VAL A 111 -11.17 8.95 -15.74
CA VAL A 111 -10.64 7.59 -15.83
C VAL A 111 -11.69 6.61 -15.28
N LYS A 112 -12.47 6.04 -16.21
CA LYS A 112 -13.41 4.94 -15.89
C LYS A 112 -12.66 3.62 -15.73
N ASP A 113 -13.28 2.68 -15.02
CA ASP A 113 -12.80 1.30 -14.83
C ASP A 113 -11.43 1.19 -14.14
N LEU A 114 -11.13 2.13 -13.24
CA LEU A 114 -9.98 2.09 -12.33
C LEU A 114 -10.46 2.28 -10.90
N VAL A 115 -10.06 1.38 -10.00
CA VAL A 115 -10.35 1.48 -8.57
C VAL A 115 -9.41 2.50 -7.95
N VAL A 116 -9.98 3.49 -7.26
CA VAL A 116 -9.25 4.53 -6.55
C VAL A 116 -9.29 4.25 -5.05
N ILE A 117 -8.14 3.84 -4.51
CA ILE A 117 -7.93 3.64 -3.08
C ILE A 117 -7.32 4.91 -2.50
N THR A 118 -7.77 5.36 -1.34
CA THR A 118 -7.16 6.50 -0.63
C THR A 118 -6.53 6.05 0.67
N ASP A 119 -5.29 6.45 0.93
CA ASP A 119 -4.69 6.36 2.26
C ASP A 119 -5.46 7.24 3.25
N VAL A 120 -5.59 6.78 4.49
CA VAL A 120 -6.14 7.57 5.61
C VAL A 120 -5.10 7.59 6.72
N CYS A 121 -4.47 8.75 6.92
CA CYS A 121 -3.38 8.97 7.85
C CYS A 121 -3.08 10.46 7.94
N MET A 122 -2.66 10.94 9.11
CA MET A 122 -2.39 12.37 9.32
C MET A 122 -0.93 12.77 9.03
N CYS A 123 -0.05 11.84 8.68
CA CYS A 123 1.39 12.09 8.72
C CYS A 123 1.92 12.98 7.59
N GLU A 124 1.21 13.01 6.47
CA GLU A 124 1.48 13.90 5.36
C GLU A 124 0.98 15.33 5.62
N TYR A 125 -0.03 15.47 6.50
CA TYR A 125 -0.77 16.71 6.73
C TYR A 125 -0.38 17.44 8.00
N THR A 126 0.18 16.74 8.98
CA THR A 126 0.61 17.36 10.23
C THR A 126 1.95 18.07 10.07
N SER A 127 2.09 19.25 10.67
CA SER A 127 3.35 20.02 10.68
C SER A 127 4.51 19.30 11.35
N HIS A 128 4.21 18.36 12.25
CA HIS A 128 5.17 17.54 12.99
C HIS A 128 5.42 16.15 12.35
N GLY A 129 4.67 15.75 11.32
CA GLY A 129 4.90 14.51 10.57
C GLY A 129 4.56 13.19 11.29
N HIS A 130 3.76 13.26 12.38
CA HIS A 130 3.26 12.08 13.10
C HIS A 130 1.89 11.66 12.57
N CYS A 131 1.50 10.40 12.80
CA CYS A 131 0.26 9.83 12.26
C CYS A 131 -1.02 10.34 12.95
N GLY A 132 -0.91 11.22 13.94
CA GLY A 132 -2.04 11.67 14.74
C GLY A 132 -1.76 12.94 15.52
N LEU A 133 -2.75 13.40 16.28
CA LEU A 133 -2.67 14.57 17.15
C LEU A 133 -1.67 14.35 18.29
N LEU A 134 -1.06 15.43 18.74
CA LEU A 134 -0.06 15.40 19.81
C LEU A 134 -0.53 16.12 21.08
N GLN A 135 -0.20 15.55 22.24
CA GLN A 135 -0.15 16.24 23.51
C GLN A 135 1.29 16.16 24.07
N GLY A 136 2.07 17.20 23.82
CA GLY A 136 3.52 17.13 24.03
C GLY A 136 4.15 16.18 23.00
N GLU A 137 4.76 15.09 23.47
CA GLU A 137 5.35 14.06 22.61
C GLU A 137 4.46 12.81 22.47
N GLU A 138 3.33 12.77 23.17
CA GLU A 138 2.36 11.67 23.12
C GLU A 138 1.43 11.83 21.92
N ILE A 139 1.23 10.74 21.16
CA ILE A 139 0.23 10.68 20.09
C ILE A 139 -1.09 10.25 20.72
N LEU A 140 -2.10 11.11 20.63
CA LEU A 140 -3.42 10.87 21.19
C LEU A 140 -4.21 9.91 20.32
N ASN A 141 -4.58 8.74 20.84
CA ASN A 141 -5.27 7.70 20.06
C ASN A 141 -6.67 8.14 19.63
N ASP A 142 -7.58 8.34 20.59
CA ASP A 142 -9.01 8.48 20.33
C ASP A 142 -9.32 9.79 19.59
N GLU A 143 -8.67 10.89 19.97
CA GLU A 143 -8.79 12.17 19.29
C GLU A 143 -8.27 12.11 17.84
N THR A 144 -7.26 11.26 17.56
CA THR A 144 -6.80 11.01 16.19
C THR A 144 -7.83 10.18 15.43
N VAL A 145 -8.37 9.12 16.04
CA VAL A 145 -9.41 8.26 15.43
C VAL A 145 -10.62 9.08 14.97
N GLU A 146 -11.05 10.08 15.75
CA GLU A 146 -12.13 10.98 15.34
C GLU A 146 -11.82 11.76 14.06
N LEU A 147 -10.56 12.17 13.84
CA LEU A 147 -10.14 12.88 12.63
C LEU A 147 -9.97 11.94 11.45
N LEU A 148 -9.39 10.76 11.65
CA LEU A 148 -9.25 9.73 10.61
C LEU A 148 -10.62 9.30 10.07
N ALA A 149 -11.63 9.18 10.94
CA ALA A 149 -13.00 8.91 10.54
C ALA A 149 -13.57 10.03 9.64
N LYS A 150 -13.30 11.30 9.95
CA LYS A 150 -13.72 12.44 9.11
C LYS A 150 -12.99 12.45 7.77
N GLU A 151 -11.67 12.21 7.77
CA GLU A 151 -10.86 12.07 6.55
C GLU A 151 -11.44 10.99 5.64
N ALA A 152 -11.65 9.78 6.15
CA ALA A 152 -12.26 8.67 5.42
C ALA A 152 -13.64 9.04 4.83
N LEU A 153 -14.48 9.74 5.58
CA LEU A 153 -15.78 10.20 5.09
C LEU A 153 -15.63 11.17 3.91
N THR A 154 -14.70 12.13 3.98
CA THR A 154 -14.49 13.07 2.86
C THR A 154 -13.92 12.39 1.61
N HIS A 155 -13.06 11.38 1.78
CA HIS A 155 -12.56 10.56 0.68
C HIS A 155 -13.70 9.78 0.00
N ALA A 156 -14.59 9.17 0.80
CA ALA A 156 -15.78 8.48 0.32
C ALA A 156 -16.73 9.44 -0.43
N GLN A 157 -16.98 10.64 0.11
CA GLN A 157 -17.79 11.67 -0.54
C GLN A 157 -17.19 12.16 -1.86
N ALA A 158 -15.86 12.19 -1.98
CA ALA A 158 -15.17 12.52 -3.22
C ALA A 158 -15.28 11.42 -4.30
N GLY A 159 -15.65 10.20 -3.90
CA GLY A 159 -15.86 9.06 -4.79
C GLY A 159 -14.76 7.99 -4.74
N ALA A 160 -13.99 7.92 -3.64
CA ALA A 160 -13.05 6.83 -3.43
C ALA A 160 -13.79 5.48 -3.43
N ASP A 161 -13.18 4.48 -4.05
CA ASP A 161 -13.78 3.15 -4.15
C ASP A 161 -13.40 2.25 -2.96
N MET A 162 -12.38 2.64 -2.19
CA MET A 162 -11.88 1.90 -1.03
C MET A 162 -11.07 2.82 -0.12
N ILE A 163 -11.21 2.62 1.20
CA ILE A 163 -10.48 3.38 2.22
C ILE A 163 -9.38 2.50 2.82
N ALA A 164 -8.17 3.03 2.97
CA ALA A 164 -7.04 2.28 3.50
C ALA A 164 -6.38 3.00 4.69
N PRO A 165 -6.86 2.80 5.94
CA PRO A 165 -6.30 3.44 7.12
C PRO A 165 -4.91 2.88 7.43
N SER A 166 -3.91 3.76 7.44
CA SER A 166 -2.49 3.40 7.60
C SER A 166 -1.86 3.92 8.89
N ASP A 167 -2.65 4.57 9.74
CA ASP A 167 -2.25 5.29 10.95
C ASP A 167 -1.73 4.40 12.10
N MET A 168 -2.23 3.17 12.26
CA MET A 168 -1.99 2.25 13.40
C MET A 168 -2.54 2.75 14.75
N MET A 169 -3.65 3.47 14.78
CA MET A 169 -4.39 3.77 16.01
C MET A 169 -5.30 2.60 16.39
N ASP A 170 -5.52 2.40 17.68
CA ASP A 170 -6.44 1.37 18.18
C ASP A 170 -7.90 1.79 17.87
N GLY A 171 -8.74 0.87 17.38
CA GLY A 171 -10.17 1.12 17.14
C GLY A 171 -10.52 1.94 15.89
N ARG A 172 -9.53 2.34 15.07
CA ARG A 172 -9.81 3.18 13.87
C ARG A 172 -10.70 2.50 12.85
N VAL A 173 -10.61 1.17 12.69
CA VAL A 173 -11.40 0.46 11.66
C VAL A 173 -12.88 0.53 12.03
N ALA A 174 -13.23 0.28 13.29
CA ALA A 174 -14.60 0.38 13.77
C ALA A 174 -15.16 1.80 13.63
N ALA A 175 -14.36 2.82 13.98
CA ALA A 175 -14.77 4.21 13.85
C ALA A 175 -15.02 4.63 12.39
N ILE A 176 -14.11 4.25 11.48
CA ILE A 176 -14.23 4.51 10.05
C ILE A 176 -15.43 3.75 9.46
N ARG A 177 -15.60 2.46 9.79
CA ARG A 177 -16.75 1.66 9.34
C ARG A 177 -18.06 2.33 9.77
N LYS A 178 -18.15 2.71 11.04
CA LYS A 178 -19.34 3.34 11.62
C LYS A 178 -19.69 4.65 10.89
N ILE A 179 -18.74 5.56 10.73
CA ILE A 179 -19.04 6.87 10.10
C ILE A 179 -19.41 6.71 8.62
N LEU A 180 -18.79 5.77 7.91
CA LEU A 180 -19.14 5.48 6.52
C LEU A 180 -20.57 4.93 6.44
N ASP A 181 -20.96 4.00 7.32
CA ASP A 181 -22.32 3.44 7.37
C ASP A 181 -23.38 4.48 7.70
N ASP A 182 -23.13 5.29 8.74
CA ASP A 182 -24.06 6.35 9.18
C ASP A 182 -24.33 7.39 8.08
N ASN A 183 -23.39 7.55 7.13
CA ASN A 183 -23.49 8.47 6.01
C ASN A 183 -23.83 7.79 4.67
N GLY A 184 -24.24 6.51 4.69
CA GLY A 184 -24.73 5.79 3.50
C GLY A 184 -23.65 5.18 2.59
N PHE A 185 -22.39 5.17 3.02
CA PHE A 185 -21.25 4.57 2.31
C PHE A 185 -20.97 3.12 2.75
N ASN A 186 -22.04 2.34 2.95
CA ASN A 186 -21.98 0.96 3.43
C ASN A 186 -21.37 -0.06 2.45
N LYS A 187 -21.17 0.33 1.19
CA LYS A 187 -20.52 -0.50 0.17
C LYS A 187 -19.03 -0.26 0.01
N ILE A 188 -18.49 0.79 0.64
CA ILE A 188 -17.07 1.12 0.49
C ILE A 188 -16.27 0.19 1.40
N PRO A 189 -15.38 -0.66 0.83
CA PRO A 189 -14.54 -1.54 1.61
C PRO A 189 -13.43 -0.80 2.34
N ILE A 190 -12.99 -1.38 3.45
CA ILE A 190 -11.84 -0.94 4.23
C ILE A 190 -10.69 -1.93 4.05
N MET A 191 -9.58 -1.45 3.49
CA MET A 191 -8.30 -2.17 3.44
C MET A 191 -7.41 -1.72 4.58
N SER A 192 -7.52 -2.37 5.72
CA SER A 192 -6.79 -1.97 6.91
C SER A 192 -5.31 -2.34 6.82
N TYR A 193 -4.42 -1.41 7.17
CA TYR A 193 -3.01 -1.69 7.44
C TYR A 193 -2.83 -2.37 8.80
N ALA A 194 -3.48 -3.52 8.97
CA ALA A 194 -3.59 -4.24 10.23
C ALA A 194 -2.25 -4.58 10.87
N ALA A 195 -1.27 -5.04 10.08
CA ALA A 195 0.06 -5.35 10.58
C ALA A 195 1.10 -4.43 9.94
N LYS A 196 1.19 -3.18 10.42
CA LYS A 196 2.19 -2.20 9.99
C LYS A 196 3.28 -2.01 11.04
N TYR A 197 4.48 -2.43 10.67
CA TYR A 197 5.66 -2.42 11.52
C TYR A 197 6.39 -1.08 11.53
N ALA A 198 7.06 -0.77 12.65
CA ALA A 198 7.98 0.36 12.82
C ALA A 198 9.30 0.10 12.07
N SER A 199 9.24 0.10 10.74
CA SER A 199 10.31 -0.41 9.88
C SER A 199 11.29 0.66 9.40
N GLY A 200 12.57 0.26 9.25
CA GLY A 200 13.60 1.05 8.58
C GLY A 200 13.45 1.14 7.04
N PHE A 201 12.53 0.37 6.44
CA PHE A 201 12.35 0.30 4.99
C PHE A 201 11.53 1.48 4.41
N TYR A 202 11.03 2.40 5.23
CA TYR A 202 10.18 3.50 4.78
C TYR A 202 10.91 4.79 4.39
N GLY A 203 12.25 4.83 4.52
CA GLY A 203 13.04 6.04 4.25
C GLY A 203 12.67 6.75 2.94
N PRO A 204 12.73 6.06 1.78
CA PRO A 204 12.42 6.70 0.50
C PRO A 204 10.96 7.19 0.36
N PHE A 205 10.00 6.57 1.04
CA PHE A 205 8.61 7.05 1.07
C PHE A 205 8.53 8.38 1.82
N ARG A 206 9.26 8.54 2.92
CA ARG A 206 9.25 9.78 3.70
C ARG A 206 9.84 10.95 2.90
N ASP A 207 10.79 10.68 2.02
CA ASP A 207 11.29 11.67 1.06
C ASP A 207 10.19 12.03 0.03
N ALA A 208 9.42 11.06 -0.44
CA ALA A 208 8.35 11.26 -1.42
C ALA A 208 7.12 11.99 -0.84
N ALA A 209 6.74 11.67 0.39
CA ALA A 209 5.54 12.17 1.07
C ALA A 209 5.81 13.39 1.98
N GLU A 210 7.07 13.79 2.12
CA GLU A 210 7.51 14.89 3.01
C GLU A 210 7.02 14.72 4.46
N SER A 211 7.01 13.48 4.95
CA SER A 211 6.32 13.06 6.18
C SER A 211 7.27 12.58 7.29
N THR A 212 8.54 13.01 7.27
CA THR A 212 9.50 12.62 8.30
C THR A 212 9.09 13.24 9.64
N PRO A 213 8.95 12.44 10.73
CA PRO A 213 8.63 12.99 12.04
C PRO A 213 9.65 14.06 12.47
N ALA A 214 9.16 15.16 13.01
CA ALA A 214 10.01 16.26 13.48
C ALA A 214 10.88 15.86 14.69
N PHE A 215 10.40 14.89 15.48
CA PHE A 215 11.13 14.29 16.60
C PHE A 215 10.72 12.83 16.79
N GLY A 216 11.48 12.10 17.62
CA GLY A 216 11.18 10.72 17.97
C GLY A 216 11.07 9.78 16.77
N ASP A 217 10.13 8.83 16.86
CA ASP A 217 9.83 7.86 15.82
C ASP A 217 8.36 7.41 15.92
N ARG A 218 8.00 6.31 15.25
CA ARG A 218 6.63 5.79 15.20
C ARG A 218 6.43 4.51 16.01
N ARG A 219 7.38 4.13 16.87
CA ARG A 219 7.32 2.90 17.69
C ARG A 219 6.28 2.93 18.81
N SER A 220 5.69 4.09 19.09
CA SER A 220 4.59 4.20 20.07
C SER A 220 3.27 3.61 19.58
N HIS A 221 3.12 3.36 18.28
CA HIS A 221 1.89 2.87 17.66
C HIS A 221 2.15 1.87 16.52
N GLN A 222 3.24 2.01 15.77
CA GLN A 222 3.65 0.98 14.80
C GLN A 222 4.32 -0.19 15.53
N MET A 223 4.05 -1.39 15.05
CA MET A 223 4.45 -2.63 15.70
C MET A 223 5.96 -2.85 15.79
N ASP A 224 6.40 -3.59 16.81
CA ASP A 224 7.80 -4.04 16.93
C ASP A 224 8.12 -5.11 15.86
N ILE A 225 9.24 -4.93 15.17
CA ILE A 225 9.73 -5.81 14.10
C ILE A 225 10.00 -7.25 14.55
N GLY A 226 10.12 -7.50 15.87
CA GLY A 226 10.32 -8.82 16.44
C GLY A 226 9.04 -9.65 16.64
N ASN A 227 7.85 -9.08 16.40
CA ASN A 227 6.60 -9.64 16.88
C ASN A 227 5.68 -10.16 15.76
N ILE A 228 5.50 -11.48 15.67
CA ILE A 228 4.47 -12.10 14.83
C ILE A 228 3.15 -12.32 15.59
N ASN A 229 3.21 -12.76 16.86
CA ASN A 229 1.99 -13.04 17.64
C ASN A 229 1.14 -11.78 17.89
N GLU A 230 1.80 -10.61 17.94
CA GLU A 230 1.13 -9.31 17.98
C GLU A 230 0.39 -9.02 16.68
N ALA A 231 1.02 -9.26 15.52
CA ALA A 231 0.42 -9.04 14.20
C ALA A 231 -0.88 -9.81 14.04
N ILE A 232 -0.91 -11.01 14.60
CA ILE A 232 -2.09 -11.86 14.56
C ILE A 232 -3.22 -11.33 15.46
N ARG A 233 -2.90 -10.69 16.58
CA ARG A 233 -3.91 -10.02 17.41
C ARG A 233 -4.46 -8.78 16.72
N GLU A 234 -3.58 -7.95 16.16
CA GLU A 234 -3.96 -6.75 15.39
C GLU A 234 -4.92 -7.10 14.23
N VAL A 235 -4.54 -8.10 13.43
CA VAL A 235 -5.36 -8.56 12.30
C VAL A 235 -6.70 -9.14 12.78
N GLU A 236 -6.69 -9.91 13.88
CA GLU A 236 -7.93 -10.46 14.43
C GLU A 236 -8.89 -9.36 14.89
N GLU A 237 -8.36 -8.29 15.48
CA GLU A 237 -9.16 -7.16 15.96
C GLU A 237 -9.75 -6.36 14.80
N ASP A 238 -8.94 -5.99 13.80
CA ASP A 238 -9.42 -5.28 12.61
C ASP A 238 -10.51 -6.05 11.86
N ILE A 239 -10.42 -7.39 11.80
CA ILE A 239 -11.46 -8.24 11.22
C ILE A 239 -12.76 -8.13 12.03
N LYS A 240 -12.69 -8.13 13.37
CA LYS A 240 -13.87 -7.96 14.23
C LYS A 240 -14.47 -6.56 14.10
N GLU A 241 -13.63 -5.56 13.88
CA GLU A 241 -14.02 -4.16 13.67
C GLU A 241 -14.66 -3.91 12.29
N GLY A 242 -14.53 -4.85 11.36
CA GLY A 242 -15.20 -4.82 10.06
C GLY A 242 -14.29 -4.46 8.89
N ALA A 243 -12.98 -4.72 8.97
CA ALA A 243 -12.10 -4.64 7.81
C ALA A 243 -12.46 -5.71 6.75
N ASP A 244 -12.60 -5.29 5.49
CA ASP A 244 -12.87 -6.18 4.37
C ASP A 244 -11.60 -6.84 3.83
N ILE A 245 -10.47 -6.14 3.96
CA ILE A 245 -9.14 -6.58 3.54
C ILE A 245 -8.15 -6.20 4.64
N VAL A 246 -7.23 -7.10 4.98
CA VAL A 246 -6.15 -6.85 5.93
C VAL A 246 -4.80 -6.82 5.24
N MET A 247 -3.92 -5.91 5.62
CA MET A 247 -2.62 -5.70 4.98
C MET A 247 -1.45 -5.89 5.95
N VAL A 248 -0.38 -6.52 5.44
CA VAL A 248 0.94 -6.54 6.09
C VAL A 248 1.88 -5.54 5.41
N LYS A 249 2.59 -4.73 6.21
CA LYS A 249 3.55 -3.73 5.73
C LYS A 249 4.77 -3.63 6.66
N PRO A 250 6.01 -3.71 6.14
CA PRO A 250 6.43 -4.05 4.76
C PRO A 250 6.10 -5.48 4.33
N ALA A 251 6.33 -5.82 3.06
CA ALA A 251 6.03 -7.17 2.54
C ALA A 251 7.24 -8.10 2.51
N GLY A 252 8.29 -7.78 1.76
CA GLY A 252 9.42 -8.69 1.52
C GLY A 252 10.14 -9.19 2.78
N PRO A 253 10.37 -8.35 3.81
CA PRO A 253 10.95 -8.78 5.08
C PRO A 253 9.96 -9.53 6.01
N TYR A 254 8.67 -9.57 5.67
CA TYR A 254 7.58 -10.08 6.53
C TYR A 254 6.69 -11.10 5.80
N LEU A 255 7.28 -11.88 4.88
CA LEU A 255 6.57 -12.92 4.12
C LEU A 255 6.02 -14.03 5.04
N ASP A 256 6.67 -14.27 6.17
CA ASP A 256 6.21 -15.16 7.24
C ASP A 256 4.93 -14.64 7.90
N VAL A 257 4.83 -13.34 8.16
CA VAL A 257 3.62 -12.70 8.70
C VAL A 257 2.47 -12.79 7.70
N ILE A 258 2.72 -12.48 6.41
CA ILE A 258 1.72 -12.63 5.34
C ILE A 258 1.20 -14.07 5.29
N ARG A 259 2.11 -15.05 5.39
CA ARG A 259 1.74 -16.46 5.39
C ARG A 259 0.87 -16.82 6.59
N GLU A 260 1.26 -16.41 7.79
CA GLU A 260 0.53 -16.72 9.02
C GLU A 260 -0.87 -16.10 9.00
N VAL A 261 -0.98 -14.82 8.60
CA VAL A 261 -2.26 -14.12 8.42
C VAL A 261 -3.16 -14.87 7.45
N LYS A 262 -2.65 -15.21 6.26
CA LYS A 262 -3.44 -15.90 5.23
C LYS A 262 -3.91 -17.28 5.71
N GLN A 263 -3.05 -18.04 6.37
CA GLN A 263 -3.37 -19.38 6.86
C GLN A 263 -4.39 -19.37 8.00
N ARG A 264 -4.26 -18.42 8.93
CA ARG A 264 -5.11 -18.37 10.13
C ARG A 264 -6.49 -17.82 9.86
N PHE A 265 -6.61 -16.79 9.04
CA PHE A 265 -7.87 -16.07 8.84
C PHE A 265 -8.55 -16.38 7.50
N GLY A 266 -7.80 -16.79 6.48
CA GLY A 266 -8.35 -17.02 5.14
C GLY A 266 -8.94 -15.78 4.45
N MET A 267 -8.81 -14.60 5.06
CA MET A 267 -9.32 -13.32 4.57
C MET A 267 -8.57 -12.85 3.32
N PRO A 268 -9.18 -11.95 2.52
CA PRO A 268 -8.45 -11.14 1.55
C PRO A 268 -7.27 -10.44 2.22
N THR A 269 -6.05 -10.78 1.78
CA THR A 269 -4.81 -10.32 2.39
C THR A 269 -4.04 -9.49 1.38
N ALA A 270 -3.85 -8.21 1.68
CA ALA A 270 -2.97 -7.32 0.94
C ALA A 270 -1.55 -7.33 1.51
N ALA A 271 -0.58 -6.92 0.70
CA ALA A 271 0.80 -6.71 1.14
C ALA A 271 1.40 -5.46 0.48
N TYR A 272 2.30 -4.74 1.15
CA TYR A 272 2.96 -3.57 0.55
C TYR A 272 4.45 -3.81 0.34
N GLN A 273 4.87 -3.96 -0.92
CA GLN A 273 6.28 -3.86 -1.30
C GLN A 273 6.72 -2.41 -1.23
N VAL A 274 7.32 -2.03 -0.10
CA VAL A 274 7.48 -0.61 0.24
C VAL A 274 8.63 0.07 -0.50
N SER A 275 8.72 1.38 -0.31
CA SER A 275 9.66 2.26 -1.00
C SER A 275 11.12 1.82 -0.87
N GLY A 276 11.55 1.37 0.31
CA GLY A 276 12.91 0.86 0.52
C GLY A 276 13.18 -0.43 -0.24
N GLU A 277 12.20 -1.34 -0.32
CA GLU A 277 12.31 -2.56 -1.12
C GLU A 277 12.49 -2.22 -2.61
N TYR A 278 11.69 -1.28 -3.11
CA TYR A 278 11.80 -0.76 -4.47
C TYR A 278 13.18 -0.15 -4.75
N SER A 279 13.60 0.80 -3.91
CA SER A 279 14.85 1.54 -4.10
C SER A 279 16.08 0.65 -4.02
N MET A 280 16.09 -0.36 -3.15
CA MET A 280 17.20 -1.33 -3.10
C MET A 280 17.35 -2.11 -4.41
N ILE A 281 16.24 -2.57 -4.99
CA ILE A 281 16.26 -3.29 -6.28
C ILE A 281 16.71 -2.36 -7.40
N LYS A 282 16.12 -1.16 -7.52
CA LYS A 282 16.52 -0.15 -8.53
C LYS A 282 18.00 0.22 -8.40
N ALA A 283 18.50 0.44 -7.18
CA ALA A 283 19.90 0.81 -6.96
C ALA A 283 20.86 -0.32 -7.34
N ALA A 284 20.60 -1.56 -6.89
CA ALA A 284 21.44 -2.70 -7.24
C ALA A 284 21.40 -3.03 -8.74
N GLY A 285 20.24 -2.87 -9.38
CA GLY A 285 20.05 -2.99 -10.82
C GLY A 285 20.83 -1.96 -11.62
N ALA A 286 20.72 -0.68 -11.24
CA ALA A 286 21.47 0.41 -11.87
C ALA A 286 22.99 0.28 -11.74
N ASN A 287 23.48 -0.36 -10.66
CA ASN A 287 24.90 -0.67 -10.47
C ASN A 287 25.35 -1.97 -11.15
N GLY A 288 24.44 -2.70 -11.80
CA GLY A 288 24.73 -3.99 -12.46
C GLY A 288 25.07 -5.11 -11.49
N TRP A 289 24.72 -5.00 -10.21
CA TRP A 289 24.95 -6.04 -9.20
C TRP A 289 23.94 -7.18 -9.31
N ILE A 290 22.74 -6.86 -9.80
CA ILE A 290 21.66 -7.80 -10.04
C ILE A 290 20.99 -7.52 -11.40
N ASP A 291 20.29 -8.52 -11.92
CA ASP A 291 19.32 -8.35 -13.00
C ASP A 291 18.03 -7.79 -12.40
N GLU A 292 17.76 -6.51 -12.65
CA GLU A 292 16.64 -5.77 -12.05
C GLU A 292 15.28 -6.39 -12.36
N GLU A 293 14.99 -6.67 -13.65
CA GLU A 293 13.70 -7.22 -14.09
C GLU A 293 13.48 -8.59 -13.45
N ARG A 294 14.52 -9.43 -13.42
CA ARG A 294 14.44 -10.76 -12.81
C ARG A 294 14.19 -10.72 -11.30
N VAL A 295 14.91 -9.86 -10.56
CA VAL A 295 14.75 -9.77 -9.10
C VAL A 295 13.43 -9.12 -8.71
N MET A 296 13.00 -8.09 -9.45
CA MET A 296 11.66 -7.49 -9.31
C MET A 296 10.56 -8.55 -9.41
N VAL A 297 10.60 -9.38 -10.45
CA VAL A 297 9.63 -10.46 -10.67
C VAL A 297 9.72 -11.52 -9.56
N GLU A 298 10.91 -11.92 -9.15
CA GLU A 298 11.10 -12.90 -8.07
C GLU A 298 10.53 -12.40 -6.73
N ALA A 299 10.71 -11.11 -6.42
CA ALA A 299 10.12 -10.48 -5.23
C ALA A 299 8.58 -10.52 -5.28
N ALA A 300 7.97 -10.19 -6.42
CA ALA A 300 6.52 -10.27 -6.59
C ALA A 300 6.00 -11.71 -6.41
N PHE A 301 6.68 -12.71 -6.99
CA PHE A 301 6.36 -14.13 -6.77
C PHE A 301 6.47 -14.52 -5.30
N ALA A 302 7.45 -13.99 -4.56
CA ALA A 302 7.62 -14.29 -3.15
C ALA A 302 6.42 -13.77 -2.32
N ILE A 303 5.97 -12.55 -2.60
CA ILE A 303 4.79 -11.93 -1.97
C ILE A 303 3.52 -12.73 -2.29
N LYS A 304 3.26 -13.02 -3.57
CA LYS A 304 2.09 -13.82 -3.99
C LYS A 304 2.13 -15.22 -3.39
N ARG A 305 3.28 -15.90 -3.42
CA ARG A 305 3.45 -17.25 -2.87
C ARG A 305 3.21 -17.27 -1.36
N ALA A 306 3.59 -16.21 -0.63
CA ALA A 306 3.35 -16.11 0.81
C ALA A 306 1.85 -16.12 1.14
N GLY A 307 1.00 -15.62 0.25
CA GLY A 307 -0.45 -15.69 0.39
C GLY A 307 -1.19 -14.39 0.13
N ALA A 308 -0.49 -13.33 -0.28
CA ALA A 308 -1.13 -12.06 -0.64
C ALA A 308 -2.04 -12.25 -1.87
N ASP A 309 -3.28 -11.80 -1.76
CA ASP A 309 -4.23 -11.80 -2.88
C ASP A 309 -3.97 -10.62 -3.80
N MET A 310 -3.60 -9.47 -3.22
CA MET A 310 -3.22 -8.23 -3.91
C MET A 310 -2.00 -7.60 -3.23
N PHE A 311 -1.23 -6.79 -3.95
CA PHE A 311 -0.10 -6.10 -3.35
C PHE A 311 0.19 -4.75 -3.98
N LEU A 312 0.55 -3.80 -3.11
CA LEU A 312 0.97 -2.47 -3.46
C LEU A 312 2.44 -2.52 -3.86
N THR A 313 2.77 -2.03 -5.05
CA THR A 313 4.15 -1.96 -5.51
C THR A 313 4.39 -0.82 -6.49
N TYR A 314 5.52 -0.13 -6.32
CA TYR A 314 5.99 0.88 -7.26
C TYR A 314 6.46 0.28 -8.60
N PHE A 315 6.63 -1.05 -8.67
CA PHE A 315 6.92 -1.78 -9.90
C PHE A 315 5.65 -2.19 -10.68
N ALA A 316 4.44 -1.76 -10.29
CA ALA A 316 3.19 -2.28 -10.87
C ALA A 316 3.17 -2.17 -12.41
N LYS A 317 3.58 -1.03 -12.97
CA LYS A 317 3.66 -0.83 -14.43
C LYS A 317 4.69 -1.74 -15.10
N ASP A 318 5.83 -1.97 -14.46
CA ASP A 318 6.90 -2.84 -14.98
C ASP A 318 6.46 -4.32 -14.93
N LEU A 319 5.82 -4.74 -13.83
CA LEU A 319 5.24 -6.09 -13.68
C LEU A 319 4.11 -6.34 -14.66
N ALA A 320 3.20 -5.38 -14.87
CA ALA A 320 2.13 -5.50 -15.85
C ALA A 320 2.69 -5.72 -17.28
N LYS A 321 3.72 -4.96 -17.65
CA LYS A 321 4.43 -5.13 -18.94
C LYS A 321 5.14 -6.47 -19.03
N TRP A 322 5.73 -6.95 -17.94
CA TRP A 322 6.36 -8.28 -17.91
C TRP A 322 5.32 -9.40 -18.10
N ILE A 323 4.18 -9.33 -17.40
CA ILE A 323 3.07 -10.29 -17.53
C ILE A 323 2.58 -10.38 -18.98
N ASP A 324 2.45 -9.25 -19.67
CA ASP A 324 2.04 -9.21 -21.09
C ASP A 324 3.05 -9.88 -22.04
N LYS A 325 4.35 -9.79 -21.72
CA LYS A 325 5.39 -10.47 -22.51
C LYS A 325 5.34 -11.98 -22.30
N THR A 326 5.03 -12.44 -21.09
CA THR A 326 5.05 -13.88 -20.74
C THR A 326 3.76 -14.63 -21.04
N ASN A 327 2.64 -13.93 -21.19
CA ASN A 327 1.36 -14.52 -21.58
C ASN A 327 1.19 -14.69 -23.11
N LYS A 328 2.17 -14.24 -23.91
CA LYS A 328 2.26 -14.46 -25.35
C LYS A 328 3.06 -15.71 -25.67
#